data_AF-A0A817S4G6-F1
#
_entry.id   AF-A0A817S4G6-F1
#
_cell.length_a   1.000
_cell.length_b   1.000
_cell.length_c   1.000
_cell.angle_alpha   90.00
_cell.angle_beta   90.00
_cell.angle_gamma   90.00
#
_symmetry.space_group_name_H-M   'P 1'
#
loop_
_entity.id
_entity.type
_entity.pdbx_description
1 polymer ?
#
loop_
_entity_poly.entity_id
_entity_poly.type
_entity_poly.pdbx_seq_one_letter_code
_entity_poly.pdbx_strand_id
1 'polypeptide(L)'
;RQKEARENLIQSEVERRVKDIVETRVREELERRKDEIENEVKRRVDVLKRAMEKQMLTELEKRNNDEMKKLIVKEEEERKKREDLERILSENERKLAEAEKRIAEEEEKLRTEQLRLMEDRERFERQLGKQHAKEQNLILGKNKTREKISFTLNSAR
;
A
#
# COMPACT_ATOMS: atom_id res chain seq x y z
N ARG A 1 47.07 78.13 69.78
CA ARG A 1 45.70 78.65 69.57
C ARG A 1 45.41 79.08 68.12
N GLN A 2 45.81 80.26 67.60
CA GLN A 2 45.44 80.63 66.21
C GLN A 2 46.16 79.82 65.10
N LYS A 3 47.44 79.49 65.27
CA LYS A 3 48.18 78.64 64.32
C LYS A 3 47.61 77.21 64.26
N GLU A 4 47.39 76.63 65.43
CA GLU A 4 46.74 75.32 65.65
C GLU A 4 45.36 75.21 64.97
N ALA A 5 44.52 76.23 65.09
CA ALA A 5 43.21 76.24 64.44
C ALA A 5 43.31 76.28 62.90
N ARG A 6 44.32 76.97 62.36
CA ARG A 6 44.62 76.96 60.92
C ARG A 6 45.18 75.62 60.45
N GLU A 7 46.10 75.03 61.21
CA GLU A 7 46.65 73.71 60.90
C GLU A 7 45.56 72.64 60.90
N ASN A 8 44.68 72.64 61.90
CA ASN A 8 43.53 71.73 61.94
C ASN A 8 42.55 71.93 60.78
N LEU A 9 42.33 73.18 60.35
CA LEU A 9 41.47 73.47 59.19
C LEU A 9 42.08 72.90 57.91
N ILE A 10 43.38 73.16 57.68
CA ILE A 10 44.13 72.66 56.52
C ILE A 10 44.16 71.13 56.52
N GLN A 11 44.38 70.51 57.68
CA GLN A 11 44.42 69.06 57.81
C GLN A 11 43.06 68.42 57.48
N SER A 12 41.95 69.01 57.94
CA SER A 12 40.60 68.54 57.60
C SER A 12 40.28 68.68 56.11
N GLU A 13 40.79 69.73 55.47
CA GLU A 13 40.57 69.99 54.05
C GLU A 13 41.41 69.04 53.18
N VAL A 14 42.64 68.75 53.59
CA VAL A 14 43.49 67.73 52.98
C VAL A 14 42.88 66.34 53.13
N GLU A 15 42.37 65.98 54.31
CA GLU A 15 41.70 64.70 54.55
C GLU A 15 40.45 64.53 53.68
N ARG A 16 39.62 65.57 53.54
CA ARG A 16 38.48 65.56 52.60
C ARG A 16 38.93 65.34 51.17
N ARG A 17 39.93 66.09 50.72
CA ARG A 17 40.41 66.00 49.34
C ARG A 17 41.02 64.64 49.02
N VAL A 18 41.77 64.05 49.96
CA VAL A 18 42.30 62.69 49.84
C VAL A 18 41.17 61.68 49.80
N LYS A 19 40.17 61.81 50.68
CA LYS A 19 39.00 60.93 50.69
C LYS A 19 38.24 60.98 49.36
N ASP A 20 37.98 62.16 48.83
CA ASP A 20 37.25 62.34 47.57
C ASP A 20 38.01 61.75 46.37
N ILE A 21 39.34 61.92 46.34
CA ILE A 21 40.20 61.33 45.30
C ILE A 21 40.20 59.80 45.39
N VAL A 22 40.31 59.25 46.60
CA VAL A 22 40.29 57.80 46.83
C VAL A 22 38.92 57.23 46.44
N GLU A 23 37.83 57.87 46.85
CA GLU A 23 36.48 57.41 46.56
C GLU A 23 36.18 57.43 45.05
N THR A 24 36.59 58.49 44.35
CA THR A 24 36.42 58.61 42.90
C THR A 24 37.21 57.53 42.17
N ARG A 25 38.48 57.34 42.53
CA ARG A 25 39.34 56.34 41.88
C ARG A 25 38.90 54.91 42.16
N VAL A 26 38.45 54.63 43.38
CA VAL A 26 37.87 53.32 43.73
C VAL A 26 36.58 53.07 42.94
N ARG A 27 35.73 54.09 42.78
CA ARG A 27 34.50 53.98 41.99
C ARG A 27 34.79 53.67 40.52
N GLU A 28 35.72 54.40 39.91
CA GLU A 28 36.13 54.17 38.51
C GLU A 28 36.73 52.77 38.30
N GLU A 29 37.59 52.30 39.21
CA GLU A 29 38.16 50.95 39.14
C GLU A 29 37.10 49.86 39.32
N LEU A 30 36.14 50.04 40.23
CA LEU A 30 35.03 49.11 40.40
C LEU A 30 34.14 49.05 39.16
N GLU A 31 33.87 50.20 38.53
CA GLU A 31 33.07 50.27 37.31
C GLU A 31 33.79 49.61 36.12
N ARG A 32 35.08 49.88 35.94
CA ARG A 32 35.89 49.18 34.91
C ARG A 32 35.90 47.67 35.10
N ARG A 33 36.14 47.19 36.33
CA ARG A 33 36.12 45.75 36.62
C ARG A 33 34.75 45.14 36.40
N LYS A 34 33.68 45.86 36.76
CA LYS A 34 32.30 45.41 36.52
C LYS A 34 32.04 45.25 35.02
N ASP A 35 32.40 46.24 34.21
CA ASP A 35 32.22 46.19 32.75
C ASP A 35 33.04 45.07 32.11
N GLU A 36 34.28 44.84 32.56
CA GLU A 36 35.12 43.73 32.12
C GLU A 36 34.46 42.38 32.43
N ILE A 37 33.95 42.20 33.64
CA ILE A 37 33.25 40.98 34.06
C ILE A 37 31.97 40.79 33.25
N GLU A 38 31.16 41.83 33.08
CA GLU A 38 29.92 41.76 32.30
C GLU A 38 30.18 41.36 30.85
N ASN A 39 31.20 41.96 30.22
CA ASN A 39 31.59 41.63 28.86
C ASN A 39 32.10 40.18 28.72
N GLU A 40 32.90 39.71 29.68
CA GLU A 40 33.38 38.32 29.68
C GLU A 40 32.24 37.33 29.90
N VAL A 41 31.33 37.61 30.85
CA VAL A 41 30.12 36.79 31.08
C VAL A 41 29.28 36.74 29.82
N LYS A 42 29.04 37.88 29.17
CA LYS A 42 28.28 37.97 27.92
C LYS A 42 28.92 37.12 26.82
N ARG A 43 30.23 37.22 26.63
CA ARG A 43 30.97 36.39 25.65
C ARG A 43 30.82 34.90 25.93
N ARG A 44 30.99 34.47 27.18
CA ARG A 44 30.85 33.05 27.55
C ARG A 44 29.43 32.54 27.32
N VAL A 45 28.43 33.32 27.70
CA VAL A 45 27.02 32.99 27.46
C VAL A 45 26.74 32.88 25.97
N ASP A 46 27.23 33.80 25.14
CA ASP A 46 27.03 33.77 23.69
C ASP A 46 27.70 32.55 23.05
N VAL A 47 28.91 32.18 23.48
CA VAL A 47 29.59 30.97 23.02
C VAL A 47 28.80 29.72 23.37
N LEU A 48 28.34 29.61 24.62
CA LEU A 48 27.55 28.46 25.08
C LEU A 48 26.19 28.37 24.36
N LYS A 49 25.50 29.50 24.16
CA LYS A 49 24.24 29.56 23.40
C LYS A 49 24.44 29.08 21.97
N ARG A 50 25.46 29.58 21.27
CA ARG A 50 25.76 29.16 19.89
C ARG A 50 26.11 27.68 19.80
N ALA A 51 26.85 27.15 20.77
CA ALA A 51 27.17 25.73 20.83
C ALA A 51 25.90 24.89 21.02
N MET A 52 25.03 25.30 21.95
CA MET A 52 23.76 24.63 22.22
C MET A 52 22.81 24.69 21.02
N GLU A 53 22.66 25.86 20.39
CA GLU A 53 21.84 26.05 19.19
C GLU A 53 22.31 25.15 18.05
N LYS A 54 23.63 25.08 17.82
CA LYS A 54 24.20 24.20 16.80
C LYS A 54 23.91 22.73 17.10
N GLN A 55 24.06 22.29 18.35
CA GLN A 55 23.74 20.92 18.75
C GLN A 55 22.25 20.62 18.56
N MET A 56 21.36 21.50 19.01
CA MET A 56 19.91 21.33 18.83
C MET A 56 19.51 21.24 17.36
N LEU A 57 20.08 22.10 16.49
CA LEU A 57 19.81 22.04 15.05
C LEU A 57 20.27 20.71 14.45
N THR A 58 21.48 20.25 14.79
CA THR A 58 21.98 18.95 14.30
C THR A 58 21.13 17.77 14.77
N GLU A 59 20.62 17.80 16.00
CA GLU A 59 19.73 16.75 16.51
C GLU A 59 18.37 16.77 15.81
N LEU A 60 17.81 17.95 15.57
CA LEU A 60 16.55 18.12 14.83
C LEU A 60 16.68 17.62 13.39
N GLU A 61 17.75 18.01 12.68
CA GLU A 61 18.02 17.53 11.32
C GLU A 61 18.16 16.00 11.28
N LYS A 62 18.84 15.41 12.27
CA LYS A 62 18.97 13.96 12.37
C LYS A 62 17.62 13.27 12.59
N ARG A 63 16.80 13.79 13.51
CA ARG A 63 15.45 13.25 13.77
C ARG A 63 14.57 13.35 12.51
N ASN A 64 14.56 14.49 11.84
CA ASN A 64 13.81 14.68 10.60
C ASN A 64 14.26 13.70 9.52
N ASN A 65 15.57 13.51 9.35
CA ASN A 65 16.10 12.54 8.39
C ASN A 65 15.74 11.09 8.74
N ASP A 66 15.79 10.72 10.02
CA ASP A 66 15.42 9.39 10.48
C ASP A 66 13.91 9.12 10.31
N GLU A 67 13.06 10.12 10.56
CA GLU A 67 11.62 10.04 10.32
C GLU A 67 11.31 9.92 8.82
N MET A 68 11.95 10.73 7.98
CA MET A 68 11.79 10.68 6.53
C MET A 68 12.24 9.32 5.97
N LYS A 69 13.37 8.78 6.44
CA LYS A 69 13.83 7.43 6.06
C LYS A 69 12.82 6.35 6.48
N LYS A 70 12.26 6.44 7.68
CA LYS A 70 11.22 5.49 8.14
C LYS A 70 9.97 5.57 7.27
N LEU A 71 9.58 6.76 6.83
CA LEU A 71 8.44 6.92 5.92
C LEU A 71 8.72 6.28 4.55
N ILE A 72 9.90 6.53 3.98
CA ILE A 72 10.30 5.94 2.70
C ILE A 72 10.31 4.40 2.77
N VAL A 73 10.90 3.83 3.83
CA VAL A 73 10.94 2.37 4.00
C VAL A 73 9.53 1.79 4.11
N LYS A 74 8.65 2.43 4.89
CA LYS A 74 7.24 2.00 5.00
C LYS A 74 6.51 2.10 3.67
N GLU A 75 6.72 3.17 2.91
CA GLU A 75 6.10 3.34 1.59
C GLU A 75 6.58 2.28 0.60
N GLU A 76 7.87 1.96 0.58
CA GLU A 76 8.43 0.90 -0.26
C GLU A 76 7.90 -0.49 0.13
N GLU A 77 7.76 -0.77 1.42
CA GLU A 77 7.16 -2.02 1.91
C GLU A 77 5.69 -2.14 1.48
N GLU A 78 4.91 -1.08 1.64
CA GLU A 78 3.52 -1.05 1.20
C GLU A 78 3.40 -1.15 -0.32
N ARG A 79 4.32 -0.52 -1.08
CA ARG A 79 4.36 -0.66 -2.53
C ARG A 79 4.63 -2.11 -2.94
N LYS A 80 5.62 -2.78 -2.33
CA LYS A 80 5.91 -4.20 -2.59
C LYS A 80 4.71 -5.10 -2.29
N LYS A 81 4.03 -4.88 -1.15
CA LYS A 81 2.81 -5.63 -0.81
C LYS A 81 1.71 -5.44 -1.85
N ARG A 82 1.53 -4.21 -2.36
CA ARG A 82 0.55 -3.93 -3.42
C ARG A 82 0.92 -4.64 -4.72
N GLU A 83 2.19 -4.56 -5.14
CA GLU A 83 2.69 -5.24 -6.34
C GLU A 83 2.51 -6.78 -6.24
N ASP A 84 2.78 -7.36 -5.07
CA ASP A 84 2.58 -8.80 -4.85
C ASP A 84 1.10 -9.18 -4.86
N LEU A 85 0.23 -8.38 -4.24
CA LEU A 85 -1.22 -8.58 -4.28
C LEU A 85 -1.76 -8.48 -5.71
N GLU A 86 -1.32 -7.48 -6.47
CA GLU A 86 -1.72 -7.31 -7.88
C GLU A 86 -1.28 -8.50 -8.73
N ARG A 87 -0.06 -9.03 -8.50
CA ARG A 87 0.41 -10.25 -9.17
C ARG A 87 -0.48 -11.45 -8.86
N ILE A 88 -0.84 -11.66 -7.59
CA ILE A 88 -1.72 -12.76 -7.16
C ILE A 88 -3.11 -12.61 -7.79
N LEU A 89 -3.68 -11.40 -7.79
CA LEU A 89 -4.98 -11.13 -8.40
C LEU A 89 -4.95 -11.41 -9.90
N SER A 90 -3.94 -10.93 -10.62
CA SER A 90 -3.80 -11.18 -12.05
C SER A 90 -3.64 -12.68 -12.37
N GLU A 91 -2.91 -13.43 -11.55
CA GLU A 91 -2.78 -14.88 -11.72
C GLU A 91 -4.12 -15.60 -11.44
N ASN A 92 -4.86 -15.17 -10.43
CA ASN A 92 -6.17 -15.71 -10.12
C ASN A 92 -7.20 -15.41 -11.21
N GLU A 93 -7.22 -14.19 -11.74
CA GLU A 93 -8.06 -13.81 -12.87
C GLU A 93 -7.77 -14.68 -14.11
N ARG A 94 -6.49 -14.95 -14.40
CA ARG A 94 -6.11 -15.87 -15.48
C ARG A 94 -6.63 -17.28 -15.24
N LYS A 95 -6.48 -17.81 -14.02
CA LYS A 95 -6.97 -19.15 -13.66
C LYS A 95 -8.50 -19.22 -13.77
N LEU A 96 -9.21 -18.18 -13.35
CA LEU A 96 -10.67 -18.09 -13.48
C LEU A 96 -11.09 -18.07 -14.95
N ALA A 97 -10.47 -17.22 -15.77
CA ALA A 97 -10.76 -17.14 -17.20
C ALA A 97 -10.48 -18.47 -17.93
N GLU A 98 -9.38 -19.16 -17.58
CA GLU A 98 -9.08 -20.49 -18.11
C GLU A 98 -10.10 -21.54 -17.67
N ALA A 99 -10.54 -21.51 -16.40
CA ALA A 99 -11.56 -22.42 -15.91
C ALA A 99 -12.91 -22.19 -16.58
N GLU A 100 -13.33 -20.94 -16.72
CA GLU A 100 -14.56 -20.56 -17.45
C GLU A 100 -14.51 -21.01 -18.90
N LYS A 101 -13.37 -20.83 -19.59
CA LYS A 101 -13.20 -21.30 -20.96
C LYS A 101 -13.30 -22.81 -21.06
N ARG A 102 -12.70 -23.56 -20.13
CA ARG A 102 -12.81 -25.04 -20.10
C ARG A 102 -14.25 -25.50 -19.90
N ILE A 103 -14.98 -24.87 -18.99
CA ILE A 103 -16.40 -25.18 -18.76
C ILE A 103 -17.20 -24.91 -20.04
N ALA A 104 -17.01 -23.75 -20.67
CA ALA A 104 -17.70 -23.41 -21.92
C ALA A 104 -17.40 -24.41 -23.05
N GLU A 105 -16.14 -24.85 -23.19
CA GLU A 105 -15.76 -25.88 -24.17
C GLU A 105 -16.39 -27.25 -23.87
N GLU A 106 -16.50 -27.64 -22.59
CA GLU A 106 -17.17 -28.87 -22.18
C GLU A 106 -18.69 -28.82 -22.41
N GLU A 107 -19.32 -27.69 -22.08
CA GLU A 107 -20.74 -27.44 -22.36
C GLU A 107 -21.05 -27.50 -23.85
N GLU A 108 -20.19 -26.90 -24.70
CA GLU A 108 -20.34 -26.97 -26.15
C GLU A 108 -20.21 -28.41 -26.65
N LYS A 109 -19.20 -29.16 -26.20
CA LYS A 109 -19.02 -30.57 -26.56
C LYS A 109 -20.25 -31.40 -26.20
N LEU A 110 -20.75 -31.26 -24.98
CA LEU A 110 -21.95 -31.95 -24.53
C LEU A 110 -23.16 -31.63 -25.41
N ARG A 111 -23.34 -30.35 -25.77
CA ARG A 111 -24.43 -29.93 -26.66
C ARG A 111 -24.29 -30.54 -28.05
N THR A 112 -23.08 -30.57 -28.61
CA THR A 112 -22.84 -31.21 -29.92
C THR A 112 -23.09 -32.71 -29.89
N GLU A 113 -22.74 -33.38 -28.80
CA GLU A 113 -22.99 -34.82 -28.61
C GLU A 113 -24.49 -35.11 -28.48
N GLN A 114 -25.24 -34.31 -27.71
CA GLN A 114 -26.70 -34.41 -27.63
C GLN A 114 -27.36 -34.27 -29.01
N LEU A 115 -26.91 -33.31 -29.83
CA LEU A 115 -27.42 -33.14 -31.19
C LEU A 115 -27.13 -34.37 -32.08
N ARG A 116 -25.93 -34.95 -31.98
CA ARG A 116 -25.57 -36.18 -32.71
C ARG A 116 -26.45 -37.36 -32.29
N LEU A 117 -26.64 -37.56 -30.98
CA LEU A 117 -27.50 -38.63 -30.46
C LEU A 117 -28.96 -38.47 -30.91
N MET A 118 -29.47 -37.25 -30.97
CA MET A 118 -30.81 -36.97 -31.49
C MET A 118 -30.92 -37.30 -32.99
N GLU A 119 -29.91 -36.94 -33.78
CA GLU A 119 -29.87 -37.26 -35.21
C GLU A 119 -29.80 -38.78 -35.43
N ASP A 120 -28.96 -39.48 -34.68
CA ASP A 120 -28.86 -40.94 -34.75
C ASP A 120 -30.16 -41.61 -34.32
N ARG A 121 -30.79 -41.14 -33.25
CA ARG A 121 -32.11 -41.62 -32.80
C ARG A 121 -33.16 -41.45 -33.90
N GLU A 122 -33.22 -40.28 -34.55
CA GLU A 122 -34.17 -40.05 -35.65
C GLU A 122 -33.89 -40.99 -36.84
N ARG A 123 -32.61 -41.22 -37.18
CA ARG A 123 -32.21 -42.18 -38.21
C ARG A 123 -32.67 -43.60 -37.86
N PHE A 124 -32.47 -44.04 -36.62
CA PHE A 124 -32.93 -45.35 -36.15
C PHE A 124 -34.47 -45.47 -36.17
N GLU A 125 -35.19 -44.46 -35.70
CA GLU A 125 -36.67 -44.43 -35.73
C GLU A 125 -37.19 -44.51 -37.18
N ARG A 126 -36.57 -43.78 -38.12
CA ARG A 126 -36.91 -43.87 -39.56
C ARG A 126 -36.62 -45.26 -40.13
N GLN A 127 -35.54 -45.93 -39.71
CA GLN A 127 -35.22 -47.29 -40.14
C GLN A 127 -36.21 -48.32 -39.58
N LEU A 128 -36.55 -48.23 -38.29
CA LEU A 128 -37.55 -49.09 -37.65
C LEU A 128 -38.92 -48.89 -38.30
N GLY A 129 -39.34 -47.66 -38.57
CA GLY A 129 -40.60 -47.38 -39.28
C GLY A 129 -40.63 -48.01 -40.68
N LYS A 130 -39.51 -47.97 -41.41
CA LYS A 130 -39.39 -48.66 -42.71
C LYS A 130 -39.45 -50.19 -42.56
N GLN A 131 -38.82 -50.76 -41.55
CA GLN A 131 -38.87 -52.21 -41.29
C GLN A 131 -40.28 -52.65 -40.91
N HIS A 132 -40.92 -51.98 -39.96
CA HIS A 132 -42.32 -52.25 -39.59
C HIS A 132 -43.28 -52.09 -40.77
N ALA A 133 -43.10 -51.08 -41.63
CA ALA A 133 -43.92 -50.95 -42.84
C ALA A 133 -43.71 -52.13 -43.81
N LYS A 134 -42.47 -52.63 -43.97
CA LYS A 134 -42.18 -53.82 -44.78
C LYS A 134 -42.82 -55.07 -44.17
N GLU A 135 -42.68 -55.29 -42.87
CA GLU A 135 -43.29 -56.40 -42.13
C GLU A 135 -44.82 -56.36 -42.22
N GLN A 136 -45.43 -55.19 -42.00
CA GLN A 136 -46.86 -55.01 -42.11
C GLN A 136 -47.36 -55.31 -43.54
N ASN A 137 -46.64 -54.89 -44.57
CA ASN A 137 -46.99 -55.21 -45.96
C ASN A 137 -46.88 -56.71 -46.26
N LEU A 138 -45.91 -57.41 -45.65
CA LEU A 138 -45.78 -58.86 -45.73
C LEU A 138 -46.98 -59.55 -45.07
N ILE A 139 -47.34 -59.15 -43.85
CA ILE A 139 -48.47 -59.71 -43.09
C ILE A 139 -49.81 -59.44 -43.78
N LEU A 140 -50.04 -58.22 -44.26
CA LEU A 140 -51.27 -57.85 -44.96
C LEU A 140 -51.34 -58.37 -46.40
N GLY A 141 -50.27 -58.99 -46.92
CA GLY A 141 -50.22 -59.53 -48.27
C GLY A 141 -50.31 -58.49 -49.40
N LYS A 142 -50.02 -57.22 -49.10
CA LYS A 142 -50.02 -56.10 -50.05
C LYS A 142 -48.78 -56.19 -50.95
N ASN A 143 -48.87 -55.75 -52.21
CA ASN A 143 -47.81 -55.89 -53.23
C ASN A 143 -47.51 -57.33 -53.68
N LYS A 144 -48.54 -58.17 -53.88
CA LYS A 144 -48.42 -59.54 -54.42
C LYS A 144 -47.57 -60.51 -53.56
N THR A 145 -47.33 -60.19 -52.29
CA THR A 145 -46.62 -61.03 -51.32
C THR A 145 -47.45 -62.19 -50.78
N ARG A 146 -48.79 -62.13 -50.90
CA ARG A 146 -49.67 -63.25 -50.54
C ARG A 146 -49.54 -64.36 -51.58
N GLU A 147 -49.04 -65.52 -51.17
CA GLU A 147 -49.01 -66.72 -52.00
C GLU A 147 -50.43 -67.06 -52.47
N LYS A 148 -50.59 -67.24 -53.79
CA LYS A 148 -51.87 -67.63 -54.38
C LYS A 148 -52.12 -69.10 -54.07
N ILE A 149 -52.86 -69.37 -53.00
CA ILE A 149 -53.30 -70.72 -52.70
C ILE A 149 -54.35 -71.11 -53.76
N SER A 150 -53.96 -72.00 -54.67
CA SER A 150 -54.90 -72.66 -55.59
C SER A 150 -55.63 -73.76 -54.83
N PHE A 151 -56.92 -73.56 -54.51
CA PHE A 151 -57.75 -74.61 -53.94
C PHE A 151 -58.24 -75.50 -55.08
N THR A 152 -57.77 -76.75 -55.13
CA THR A 152 -58.42 -77.78 -55.93
C THR A 152 -59.72 -78.17 -55.22
N LEU A 153 -60.86 -77.81 -55.81
CA LEU A 153 -62.15 -78.25 -55.32
C LEU A 153 -62.28 -79.73 -55.71
N ASN A 154 -61.87 -80.65 -54.82
CA ASN A 154 -62.19 -82.06 -54.97
C ASN A 154 -63.71 -82.22 -54.79
N SER A 155 -64.43 -82.21 -55.91
CA SER A 155 -65.81 -82.66 -55.97
C SER A 155 -65.83 -84.17 -55.73
N ALA A 156 -66.13 -84.57 -54.50
CA ALA A 156 -66.40 -85.96 -54.16
C ALA A 156 -67.61 -86.47 -54.96
N ARG A 157 -67.40 -87.56 -55.71
CA ARG A 157 -68.43 -88.49 -56.18
C ARG A 157 -68.03 -89.88 -55.70
#